data_AF-A0A2L1GNS1-F1
#
_entry.id   AF-A0A2L1GNS1-F1
#
_cell.length_a   1.000
_cell.length_b   1.000
_cell.length_c   1.000
_cell.angle_alpha   90.00
_cell.angle_beta   90.00
_cell.angle_gamma   90.00
#
_symmetry.space_group_name_H-M   'P 1'
#
loop_
_entity.id
_entity.type
_entity.pdbx_description
1 polymer ?
#
loop_
_entity_poly.entity_id
_entity_poly.type
_entity_poly.pdbx_seq_one_letter_code
_entity_poly.pdbx_strand_id
1 'polypeptide(L)' 'MRIRALQLGAWILGLWFFFAVLTPRIEALSPSWQAYNATQEKYDLDSGALYYTNVPVTQEAEMHVREAVRKGMKDWRARY' A
#
# COMPACT_ATOMS: atom_id res chain seq x y z
N MET A 1 -28.46 -6.73 -28.78
CA MET A 1 -28.18 -5.63 -27.82
C MET A 1 -28.46 -6.02 -26.35
N ARG A 2 -29.61 -6.64 -26.02
CA ARG A 2 -29.99 -7.02 -24.63
C ARG A 2 -29.02 -7.96 -23.88
N ILE A 3 -28.45 -8.96 -24.55
CA ILE A 3 -27.53 -9.94 -23.91
C ILE A 3 -26.25 -9.26 -23.38
N ARG A 4 -25.72 -8.27 -24.12
CA ARG A 4 -24.50 -7.54 -23.73
C ARG A 4 -24.72 -6.65 -22.51
N ALA A 5 -25.91 -6.05 -22.37
CA ALA A 5 -26.26 -5.24 -21.20
C ALA A 5 -26.38 -6.09 -19.93
N LEU A 6 -26.96 -7.29 -20.02
CA LEU A 6 -27.03 -8.24 -18.91
C LEU A 6 -25.64 -8.74 -18.50
N GLN A 7 -24.77 -9.02 -19.48
CA GLN A 7 -23.38 -9.38 -19.20
C GLN A 7 -22.61 -8.25 -18.51
N LEU A 8 -22.75 -7.01 -19.01
CA LEU A 8 -22.18 -5.83 -18.35
C LEU A 8 -22.69 -5.66 -16.92
N GLY A 9 -24.00 -5.80 -16.71
CA GLY A 9 -24.60 -5.77 -15.37
C GLY A 9 -24.02 -6.84 -14.45
N ALA A 10 -23.86 -8.07 -14.94
CA ALA A 10 -23.25 -9.16 -14.18
C ALA A 10 -21.78 -8.88 -13.84
N TRP A 11 -21.01 -8.29 -14.76
CA TRP A 11 -19.63 -7.89 -14.49
C TRP A 11 -19.54 -6.76 -13.46
N ILE A 12 -20.40 -5.75 -13.57
CA ILE A 12 -20.46 -4.64 -12.59
C ILE A 12 -20.81 -5.16 -11.20
N LEU A 13 -21.83 -6.02 -11.11
CA LEU A 13 -22.23 -6.63 -9.84
C LEU A 13 -21.15 -7.55 -9.27
N GLY A 14 -20.47 -8.32 -10.12
CA GLY A 14 -19.36 -9.18 -9.73
C GLY A 14 -18.17 -8.39 -9.18
N LEU A 15 -17.78 -7.31 -9.86
CA LEU A 15 -16.72 -6.42 -9.40
C LEU A 15 -17.10 -5.69 -8.11
N TRP A 16 -18.33 -5.19 -8.04
CA TRP A 16 -18.85 -4.58 -6.81
C TRP A 16 -18.80 -5.56 -5.64
N PHE A 17 -19.28 -6.80 -5.83
CA PHE A 17 -19.26 -7.82 -4.78
C PHE A 17 -17.82 -8.18 -4.38
N PHE A 18 -16.92 -8.35 -5.36
CA PHE A 18 -15.52 -8.66 -5.09
C PHE A 18 -14.88 -7.59 -4.21
N PHE A 19 -14.93 -6.32 -4.63
CA PHE A 19 -14.23 -5.24 -3.94
C PHE A 19 -14.95 -4.75 -2.68
N ALA A 20 -16.28 -4.61 -2.69
CA ALA A 20 -17.02 -4.03 -1.57
C ALA A 20 -17.38 -5.06 -0.48
N VAL A 21 -17.44 -6.35 -0.83
CA VAL A 21 -18.01 -7.38 0.06
C VAL A 21 -17.03 -8.50 0.37
N LEU A 22 -16.28 -8.99 -0.63
CA LEU A 22 -15.35 -10.10 -0.44
C LEU A 22 -13.99 -9.63 0.11
N THR A 23 -13.38 -8.60 -0.49
CA THR A 23 -12.06 -8.09 -0.09
C THR A 23 -11.99 -7.67 1.38
N PRO A 24 -12.94 -6.90 1.96
CA PRO A 24 -12.88 -6.53 3.38
C PRO A 24 -12.99 -7.74 4.32
N ARG A 25 -13.72 -8.79 3.92
CA ARG A 25 -13.80 -10.03 4.70
C ARG A 25 -12.50 -10.82 4.68
N ILE A 26 -11.80 -10.83 3.55
CA ILE A 26 -10.49 -11.48 3.43
C ILE A 26 -9.45 -10.72 4.26
N GLU A 27 -9.47 -9.39 4.22
CA GLU A 27 -8.62 -8.55 5.05
C GLU A 27 -8.80 -8.82 6.55
N ALA A 28 -10.05 -8.97 7.00
CA ALA A 28 -10.37 -9.29 8.40
C ALA A 28 -9.74 -10.63 8.87
N LEU A 29 -9.36 -11.52 7.96
CA LEU A 29 -8.72 -12.79 8.27
C LEU A 29 -7.18 -12.73 8.23
N SER A 30 -6.60 -11.62 7.77
CA SER A 30 -5.16 -11.47 7.57
C SER A 30 -4.58 -10.36 8.46
N PRO A 31 -3.91 -10.71 9.57
CA PRO A 31 -3.26 -9.74 10.45
C PRO A 31 -2.22 -8.88 9.73
N SER A 32 -1.55 -9.43 8.71
CA SER A 32 -0.58 -8.67 7.91
C SER A 32 -1.24 -7.61 7.04
N TRP A 33 -2.43 -7.88 6.49
CA TRP A 33 -3.19 -6.90 5.73
C TRP A 33 -3.78 -5.81 6.62
N GLN A 34 -4.24 -6.16 7.83
CA GLN A 34 -4.69 -5.18 8.82
C GLN A 34 -3.55 -4.25 9.24
N ALA A 35 -2.36 -4.79 9.51
CA ALA A 35 -1.18 -3.98 9.83
C ALA A 35 -0.79 -3.05 8.68
N TYR A 36 -0.91 -3.52 7.44
CA TYR A 36 -0.66 -2.72 6.24
C TYR A 36 -1.69 -1.59 6.08
N ASN A 37 -2.98 -1.85 6.29
CA ASN A 37 -4.04 -0.84 6.24
C ASN A 37 -3.93 0.18 7.38
N ALA A 38 -3.66 -0.26 8.61
CA ALA A 38 -3.44 0.63 9.75
C ALA A 38 -2.23 1.56 9.53
N THR A 39 -1.20 1.07 8.84
CA THR A 39 -0.04 1.89 8.44
C THR A 39 -0.43 2.91 7.39
N GLN A 40 -1.24 2.53 6.40
CA GLN A 40 -1.77 3.45 5.40
C GLN A 40 -2.59 4.58 6.04
N GLU A 41 -3.56 4.24 6.89
CA GLU A 41 -4.39 5.22 7.59
C GLU A 41 -3.57 6.16 8.48
N LYS A 42 -2.58 5.63 9.21
CA LYS A 42 -1.72 6.42 10.10
C LYS A 42 -0.97 7.53 9.36
N TYR A 43 -0.59 7.28 8.11
CA TYR A 43 0.22 8.20 7.31
C TYR A 43 -0.57 8.87 6.18
N ASP A 44 -1.91 8.72 6.16
CA ASP A 44 -2.80 9.20 5.10
C ASP A 44 -2.32 8.78 3.70
N LEU A 45 -1.83 7.54 3.61
CA LEU A 45 -1.27 6.95 2.40
C LEU A 45 -2.35 6.15 1.69
N ASP A 46 -2.89 6.69 0.60
CA ASP A 46 -3.66 5.86 -0.33
C ASP A 46 -2.71 4.85 -0.98
N SER A 47 -3.02 3.55 -0.91
CA SER A 47 -2.19 2.50 -1.53
C SER A 47 -1.94 2.73 -3.03
N GLY A 48 -2.87 3.39 -3.72
CA GLY A 48 -2.68 3.86 -5.09
C GLY A 48 -1.71 5.04 -5.22
N ALA A 49 -1.64 5.92 -4.21
CA ALA A 49 -0.70 7.01 -4.15
C ALA A 49 0.73 6.51 -3.93
N LEU A 50 0.95 5.39 -3.21
CA LEU A 50 2.28 4.82 -2.97
C LEU A 50 3.06 4.52 -4.25
N TYR A 51 2.36 4.15 -5.33
CA TYR A 51 2.96 3.86 -6.64
C TYR A 51 3.28 5.11 -7.48
N TYR A 52 2.64 6.24 -7.18
CA TYR A 52 2.71 7.44 -8.03
C TYR A 52 3.14 8.72 -7.31
N THR A 53 3.36 8.69 -6.00
CA THR A 53 3.70 9.89 -5.23
C THR A 53 4.98 9.74 -4.43
N ASN A 54 5.85 10.73 -4.65
CA ASN A 54 6.85 11.22 -3.69
C ASN A 54 6.12 11.72 -2.43
N VAL A 55 5.56 10.82 -1.62
CA VAL A 55 4.97 11.23 -0.34
C VAL A 55 6.11 11.72 0.56
N PRO A 56 5.99 12.88 1.22
CA PRO A 56 7.04 13.38 2.11
C PRO A 56 7.55 12.34 3.13
N VAL A 57 6.68 11.45 3.61
CA VAL A 57 7.03 10.32 4.50
C VAL A 57 7.98 9.31 3.85
N THR A 58 7.83 8.97 2.57
CA THR A 58 8.75 8.03 1.90
C THR A 58 10.09 8.68 1.63
N GLN A 59 10.11 9.98 1.34
CA GLN A 59 11.34 10.77 1.22
C GLN A 59 12.06 10.93 2.57
N GLU A 60 11.32 11.15 3.65
CA GLU A 60 11.86 11.24 5.02
C GLU A 60 12.46 9.90 5.46
N ALA A 61 11.76 8.79 5.19
CA ALA A 61 12.29 7.45 5.43
C ALA A 61 13.56 7.17 4.60
N GLU A 62 13.58 7.53 3.32
CA GLU A 62 14.77 7.39 2.47
C GLU A 62 15.95 8.21 3.02
N MET A 63 15.69 9.45 3.44
CA MET A 63 16.69 10.34 4.03
C MET A 63 17.30 9.73 5.30
N HIS A 64 16.48 9.24 6.22
CA HIS A 64 16.97 8.61 7.46
C HIS A 64 17.77 7.34 7.20
N VAL A 65 17.32 6.50 6.26
CA VAL A 65 18.09 5.31 5.85
C VAL A 65 19.45 5.73 5.29
N ARG A 66 19.48 6.74 4.42
CA ARG A 66 20.72 7.26 3.83
C ARG A 66 21.68 7.83 4.88
N GLU A 67 21.17 8.53 5.89
CA GLU A 67 21.96 9.04 7.01
C GLU A 67 22.53 7.93 7.87
N ALA A 68 21.72 6.94 8.24
CA ALA A 68 22.14 5.79 9.02
C ALA A 68 23.26 5.00 8.31
N VAL A 69 23.12 4.76 7.01
CA VAL A 69 24.15 4.10 6.20
C VAL A 69 25.43 4.91 6.15
N ARG A 70 25.34 6.23 5.91
CA ARG A 70 26.52 7.11 5.89
C ARG A 70 27.25 7.12 7.22
N LYS A 71 26.51 7.15 8.33
CA LYS A 71 27.08 7.07 9.68
C LYS A 71 27.78 5.73 9.91
N GLY A 72 27.11 4.62 9.60
CA GLY A 72 27.69 3.28 9.71
C GLY A 72 28.97 3.12 8.88
N MET A 73 29.01 3.67 7.66
CA MET A 73 30.22 3.66 6.83
C MET A 73 31.36 4.51 7.41
N LYS A 74 31.06 5.68 8.00
CA LYS A 74 32.06 6.50 8.68
C LYS A 74 32.62 5.77 9.89
N ASP A 75 31.76 5.19 10.71
CA ASP A 75 32.15 4.44 11.90
C ASP A 75 33.01 3.22 11.54
N TRP A 76 32.68 2.53 10.44
CA TRP A 76 33.50 1.43 9.92
C TRP A 76 34.89 1.90 9.47
N ARG A 77 34.97 3.00 8.69
CA ARG A 77 36.25 3.60 8.25
C ARG A 77 37.07 4.25 9.35
N ALA A 78 36.48 4.51 10.51
CA ALA A 78 37.21 5.04 11.66
C ALA A 78 37.80 3.91 12.54
N ARG A 79 37.30 2.68 12.39
CA ARG A 79 37.76 1.49 13.13
C ARG A 79 38.85 0.70 12.41
N TYR A 80 39.02 0.93 11.10
CA TYR A 80 39.99 0.27 10.22
C TYR A 80 40.68 1.33 9.36
#